data_AF-A0A2D8Z4D9-F1
#
_entry.id   AF-A0A2D8Z4D9-F1
#
_cell.length_a   1.000
_cell.length_b   1.000
_cell.length_c   1.000
_cell.angle_alpha   90.00
_cell.angle_beta   90.00
_cell.angle_gamma   90.00
#
_symmetry.space_group_name_H-M   'P 1'
#
loop_
_entity.id
_entity.type
_entity.pdbx_description
1 polymer ?
#
loop_
_entity_poly.entity_id
_entity_poly.type
_entity_poly.pdbx_seq_one_letter_code
_entity_poly.pdbx_strand_id
1 'polypeptide(L)'
;MIQFSKNYIILSFFHLMTFTLSAGKLIISDRGAGSIKIANFDGSSSEVLIPSAGTNVRGIATDLSMGLIFYADNGSDIIYKTKIDGSERTAIIQSGLGF
;
A
#
# COMPACT_ATOMS: atom_id res chain seq x y z
N MET A 1 -14.30 37.81 25.69
CA MET A 1 -15.76 37.56 25.66
C MET A 1 -16.39 38.56 24.70
N ILE A 2 -17.47 38.14 24.03
CA ILE A 2 -18.22 38.81 22.94
C ILE A 2 -17.81 38.32 21.54
N GLN A 3 -18.84 37.81 20.85
CA GLN A 3 -18.88 37.12 19.56
C GLN A 3 -19.63 38.01 18.53
N PHE A 4 -19.66 37.53 17.28
CA PHE A 4 -20.49 37.89 16.11
C PHE A 4 -19.83 38.87 15.13
N SER A 5 -19.92 38.74 13.80
CA SER A 5 -20.48 37.72 12.89
C SER A 5 -19.93 37.98 11.48
N LYS A 6 -19.75 36.92 10.69
CA LYS A 6 -19.70 36.83 9.21
C LYS A 6 -19.13 38.02 8.43
N ASN A 7 -17.95 37.83 7.83
CA ASN A 7 -17.69 37.99 6.39
C ASN A 7 -16.25 37.54 6.09
N TYR A 8 -16.02 36.92 4.93
CA TYR A 8 -14.78 36.29 4.51
C TYR A 8 -13.56 37.21 4.65
N ILE A 9 -12.45 36.65 5.14
CA ILE A 9 -11.11 37.22 5.05
C ILE A 9 -10.24 36.16 4.38
N ILE A 10 -9.87 36.37 3.12
CA ILE A 10 -8.69 35.71 2.56
C ILE A 10 -7.49 36.52 3.07
N LEU A 11 -6.68 35.94 3.94
CA LEU A 11 -5.36 36.45 4.27
C LEU A 11 -4.34 35.35 3.95
N SER A 12 -3.48 35.70 3.02
CA SER A 12 -2.38 34.88 2.51
C SER A 12 -1.17 34.88 3.48
N PHE A 13 -0.47 33.75 3.46
CA PHE A 13 0.90 33.49 3.94
C PHE A 13 1.12 33.19 5.43
N PHE A 14 1.09 31.89 5.77
CA PHE A 14 2.22 31.25 6.44
C PHE A 14 2.63 30.02 5.60
N HIS A 15 3.85 30.06 5.06
CA HIS A 15 4.47 28.92 4.40
C HIS A 15 4.94 27.91 5.47
N LEU A 16 4.90 26.62 5.12
CA LEU A 16 5.29 25.44 5.93
C LEU A 16 4.21 24.83 6.83
N MET A 17 3.03 24.59 6.28
CA MET A 17 2.67 23.18 6.16
C MET A 17 2.51 22.94 4.68
N THR A 18 3.49 22.28 4.04
CA THR A 18 3.07 21.42 2.94
C THR A 18 2.03 20.52 3.59
N PHE A 19 0.77 20.73 3.27
CA PHE A 19 -0.20 19.66 3.35
C PHE A 19 0.40 18.64 2.38
N THR A 20 1.31 17.79 2.87
CA THR A 20 1.37 16.45 2.33
C THR A 20 -0.03 15.95 2.66
N LEU A 21 -0.98 16.23 1.77
CA LEU A 21 -2.07 15.30 1.52
C LEU A 21 -1.31 14.00 1.42
N SER A 22 -1.32 13.22 2.51
CA SER A 22 -0.81 11.87 2.47
C SER A 22 -1.71 11.24 1.44
N ALA A 23 -1.29 11.29 0.17
CA ALA A 23 -1.96 10.60 -0.88
C ALA A 23 -1.89 9.16 -0.42
N GLY A 24 -3.06 8.60 -0.07
CA GLY A 24 -3.12 7.24 0.41
C GLY A 24 -2.39 6.34 -0.59
N LYS A 25 -1.80 5.26 -0.08
CA LYS A 25 -0.97 4.39 -0.89
C LYS A 25 -1.78 3.18 -1.35
N LEU A 26 -1.69 2.87 -2.65
CA LEU A 26 -2.09 1.58 -3.20
C LEU A 26 -0.93 0.61 -3.04
N ILE A 27 -1.21 -0.62 -2.59
CA ILE A 27 -0.29 -1.75 -2.69
C ILE A 27 -0.90 -2.73 -3.70
N ILE A 28 -0.16 -3.03 -4.75
CA ILE A 28 -0.68 -3.66 -5.97
C ILE A 28 0.15 -4.91 -6.28
N SER A 29 -0.52 -6.03 -6.52
CA SER A 29 0.12 -7.21 -7.10
C SER A 29 0.30 -7.05 -8.60
N ASP A 30 1.53 -7.11 -9.10
CA ASP A 30 1.84 -7.15 -10.53
C ASP A 30 2.20 -8.59 -10.93
N ARG A 31 1.19 -9.32 -11.42
CA ARG A 31 1.36 -10.69 -11.91
C ARG A 31 2.44 -10.80 -12.98
N GLY A 32 2.39 -9.92 -13.98
CA GLY A 32 3.24 -10.04 -15.17
C GLY A 32 4.71 -9.88 -14.83
N ALA A 33 5.01 -9.02 -13.86
CA ALA A 33 6.35 -8.81 -13.35
C ALA A 33 6.74 -9.73 -12.17
N GLY A 34 5.80 -10.49 -11.59
CA GLY A 34 6.06 -11.30 -10.39
C GLY A 34 6.41 -10.47 -9.16
N SER A 35 5.85 -9.26 -9.07
CA SER A 35 6.25 -8.25 -8.07
C SER A 35 5.05 -7.65 -7.33
N ILE A 36 5.33 -6.94 -6.23
CA ILE A 36 4.36 -6.08 -5.55
C ILE A 36 4.84 -4.63 -5.72
N LYS A 37 3.92 -3.73 -6.03
CA LYS A 37 4.17 -2.31 -6.29
C LYS A 37 3.46 -1.45 -5.27
N ILE A 38 3.94 -0.22 -5.11
CA ILE A 38 3.28 0.83 -4.34
C ILE A 38 3.09 2.06 -5.22
N ALA A 39 1.98 2.76 -5.07
CA ALA A 39 1.69 4.01 -5.77
C ALA A 39 0.81 4.90 -4.89
N ASN A 40 0.70 6.19 -5.23
CA ASN A 40 -0.33 7.06 -4.67
C ASN A 40 -1.72 6.66 -5.24
N PHE A 41 -2.80 7.03 -4.54
CA PHE A 41 -4.18 6.77 -5.00
C PHE A 41 -4.53 7.37 -6.36
N ASP A 42 -3.84 8.45 -6.77
CA ASP A 42 -3.97 9.05 -8.10
C ASP A 42 -3.10 8.34 -9.16
N GLY A 43 -2.41 7.26 -8.79
CA GLY A 43 -1.51 6.49 -9.65
C GLY A 43 -0.11 7.08 -9.80
N SER A 44 0.17 8.26 -9.23
CA SER A 44 1.51 8.85 -9.26
C SER A 44 2.48 8.12 -8.32
N SER A 45 3.78 8.39 -8.48
CA SER A 45 4.85 7.79 -7.66
C SER A 45 4.79 6.26 -7.59
N SER A 46 4.47 5.60 -8.71
CA SER A 46 4.49 4.14 -8.82
C SER A 46 5.92 3.61 -8.76
N GLU A 47 6.20 2.71 -7.83
CA GLU A 47 7.49 2.03 -7.69
C GLU A 47 7.31 0.53 -7.36
N VAL A 48 8.34 -0.26 -7.59
CA VAL A 48 8.36 -1.68 -7.20
C VAL A 48 8.75 -1.77 -5.73
N LEU A 49 7.86 -2.32 -4.91
CA LEU A 49 8.06 -2.49 -3.48
C LEU A 49 8.74 -3.83 -3.16
N ILE A 50 8.28 -4.92 -3.80
CA ILE A 50 8.86 -6.26 -3.65
C ILE A 50 9.11 -6.84 -5.05
N PRO A 51 10.35 -6.85 -5.56
CA PRO A 51 10.65 -7.20 -6.95
C PRO A 51 10.56 -8.70 -7.27
N SER A 52 10.55 -9.58 -6.26
CA SER A 52 10.56 -11.04 -6.45
C SER A 52 9.55 -11.72 -5.54
N ALA A 53 8.29 -11.27 -5.61
CA ALA A 53 7.22 -11.72 -4.75
C ALA A 53 6.76 -13.15 -5.09
N GLY A 54 6.72 -13.53 -6.37
CA GLY A 54 6.31 -14.87 -6.80
C GLY A 54 6.15 -14.98 -8.30
N THR A 55 5.75 -16.14 -8.81
CA THR A 55 5.62 -16.37 -10.27
C THR A 55 4.21 -16.08 -10.79
N ASN A 56 3.21 -16.05 -9.92
CA ASN A 56 1.83 -15.79 -10.28
C ASN A 56 1.07 -15.06 -9.15
N VAL A 57 1.64 -13.95 -8.68
CA VAL A 57 1.10 -13.14 -7.57
C VAL A 57 -0.32 -12.63 -7.88
N ARG A 58 -1.24 -12.78 -6.92
CA ARG A 58 -2.67 -12.40 -7.02
C ARG A 58 -3.10 -11.61 -5.79
N GLY A 59 -4.24 -12.00 -5.20
CA GLY A 59 -4.90 -11.29 -4.13
C GLY A 59 -3.92 -10.89 -3.04
N ILE A 60 -4.07 -9.66 -2.57
CA ILE A 60 -3.20 -9.03 -1.59
C ILE A 60 -4.06 -8.37 -0.51
N ALA A 61 -3.64 -8.49 0.74
CA ALA A 61 -4.23 -7.85 1.90
C ALA A 61 -3.09 -7.31 2.78
N THR A 62 -3.38 -6.29 3.59
CA THR A 62 -2.37 -5.64 4.43
C THR A 62 -2.89 -5.41 5.85
N ASP A 63 -1.99 -5.54 6.82
CA ASP A 63 -2.16 -5.03 8.17
C ASP A 63 -1.16 -3.90 8.36
N LEU A 64 -1.59 -2.66 8.12
CA LEU A 64 -0.73 -1.49 8.19
C LEU A 64 -0.31 -1.16 9.63
N SER A 65 -1.09 -1.58 10.64
CA SER A 65 -0.74 -1.36 12.05
C SER A 65 0.49 -2.18 12.46
N MET A 66 0.66 -3.34 11.83
CA MET A 66 1.81 -4.24 12.03
C MET A 66 2.85 -4.17 10.90
N GLY A 67 2.59 -3.40 9.83
CA GLY A 67 3.46 -3.32 8.66
C GLY A 67 3.58 -4.63 7.89
N LEU A 68 2.49 -5.40 7.80
CA LEU A 68 2.46 -6.72 7.14
C LEU A 68 1.71 -6.69 5.81
N ILE A 69 2.19 -7.50 4.86
CA ILE A 69 1.53 -7.84 3.61
C ILE A 69 1.26 -9.35 3.59
N PHE A 70 0.06 -9.71 3.18
CA PHE A 70 -0.35 -11.07 2.88
C PHE A 70 -0.71 -11.16 1.41
N TYR A 71 -0.18 -12.14 0.68
CA TYR A 71 -0.49 -12.30 -0.74
C TYR A 71 -0.54 -13.75 -1.18
N ALA A 72 -1.37 -14.03 -2.17
CA ALA A 72 -1.44 -15.31 -2.86
C ALA A 72 -0.42 -15.36 -4.00
N ASP A 73 0.34 -16.45 -4.10
CA ASP A 73 1.08 -16.83 -5.29
C ASP A 73 0.50 -18.13 -5.84
N ASN A 74 -0.35 -18.02 -6.88
CA ASN A 74 -0.98 -19.17 -7.51
C ASN A 74 0.03 -20.08 -8.23
N GLY A 75 1.26 -19.62 -8.47
CA GLY A 75 2.28 -20.39 -9.17
C GLY A 75 2.97 -21.40 -8.26
N SER A 76 3.03 -21.08 -6.97
CA SER A 76 3.57 -21.95 -5.92
C SER A 76 2.48 -22.57 -5.04
N ASP A 77 1.22 -22.19 -5.23
CA ASP A 77 0.07 -22.60 -4.42
C ASP A 77 0.24 -22.24 -2.92
N ILE A 78 0.68 -21.00 -2.67
CA ILE A 78 1.03 -20.54 -1.31
C ILE A 78 0.39 -19.18 -1.02
N ILE A 79 -0.10 -19.02 0.22
CA ILE A 79 -0.29 -17.70 0.82
C ILE A 79 0.97 -17.32 1.60
N TYR A 80 1.58 -16.21 1.22
CA TYR A 80 2.75 -15.64 1.90
C TYR A 80 2.35 -14.52 2.85
N LYS A 81 3.10 -14.40 3.95
CA LYS A 81 3.15 -13.23 4.83
C LYS A 81 4.55 -12.62 4.75
N THR A 82 4.66 -11.30 4.72
CA THR A 82 5.95 -10.58 4.71
C THR A 82 5.79 -9.21 5.37
N LYS A 83 6.89 -8.58 5.78
CA LYS A 83 6.91 -7.16 6.11
C LYS A 83 6.68 -6.31 4.86
N ILE A 84 6.29 -5.06 5.04
CA ILE A 84 5.98 -4.14 3.93
C ILE A 84 7.18 -3.88 2.99
N ASP A 85 8.41 -4.03 3.51
CA ASP A 85 9.66 -3.95 2.73
C ASP A 85 10.04 -5.26 2.03
N GLY A 86 9.20 -6.30 2.12
CA GLY A 86 9.44 -7.63 1.54
C GLY A 86 10.33 -8.54 2.38
N SER A 87 10.82 -8.09 3.54
CA SER A 87 11.59 -8.94 4.45
C SER A 87 10.70 -9.92 5.22
N GLU A 88 11.33 -10.91 5.87
CA GLU A 88 10.64 -11.91 6.70
C GLU A 88 9.49 -12.64 5.98
N ARG A 89 9.65 -12.87 4.66
CA ARG A 89 8.68 -13.64 3.88
C ARG A 89 8.58 -15.07 4.42
N THR A 90 7.37 -15.47 4.78
CA THR A 90 7.03 -16.78 5.31
C THR A 90 5.80 -17.34 4.60
N ALA A 91 5.83 -18.63 4.26
CA ALA A 91 4.64 -19.33 3.78
C ALA A 91 3.73 -19.63 4.97
N ILE A 92 2.45 -19.25 4.89
CA ILE A 92 1.50 -19.41 6.01
C ILE A 92 0.33 -20.34 5.68
N ILE A 93 0.02 -20.55 4.40
CA ILE A 93 -0.90 -21.59 3.92
C ILE A 93 -0.28 -22.20 2.67
N GLN A 94 -0.17 -23.53 2.62
CA GLN A 94 0.57 -24.26 1.57
C GLN A 94 -0.20 -25.48 1.02
N SER A 95 -1.48 -25.61 1.35
CA SER A 95 -2.32 -26.72 0.90
C SER A 95 -3.80 -26.34 1.02
N GLY A 96 -4.65 -27.07 0.28
CA GLY A 96 -6.10 -26.85 0.30
C GLY A 96 -6.53 -25.54 -0.36
N LEU A 97 -5.67 -24.97 -1.19
CA LEU A 97 -5.88 -23.74 -1.92
C LEU A 97 -6.44 -24.11 -3.32
N GLY A 98 -7.60 -23.55 -3.66
CA GLY A 98 -8.41 -23.97 -4.82
C GLY A 98 -8.56 -22.88 -5.88
N PHE A 99 -7.51 -22.08 -6.08
CA PHE A 99 -7.51 -20.91 -6.97
C PHE A 99 -6.77 -21.13 -8.30
#